data_AF-A0A641AH97-F1
#
_entry.id   AF-A0A641AH97-F1
#
_cell.length_a   1.000
_cell.length_b   1.000
_cell.length_c   1.000
_cell.angle_alpha   90.00
_cell.angle_beta   90.00
_cell.angle_gamma   90.00
#
_symmetry.space_group_name_H-M   'P 1'
#
loop_
_entity.id
_entity.type
_entity.pdbx_description
1 polymer ?
#
loop_
_entity_poly.entity_id
_entity_poly.type
_entity_poly.pdbx_seq_one_letter_code
_entity_poly.pdbx_strand_id
1 'polypeptide(L)'
;MNRDASSLYAVIGDLVGSRDQPSRAEAQRSLQDALDTVNQQVASALQPLEPTIGDELQGVYADLHDALLATVLVRLALPDTMDCRFGIGVGTIEIVGTSNYGLTQDGPAWWSARTAIDTAKDKSRHLPGLRTWIVRDETEEPDMANAYLLMRDELVSGFDARQRRIALGVVQGRTRTQLAEQEGISVSAVSQRHRAGIGALIESIDHLPMLSGGRA
;
A
#
# COMPACT_ATOMS: atom_id res chain seq x y z
N MET A 1 3.74 28.23 -22.59
CA MET A 1 4.70 27.59 -21.68
C MET A 1 3.90 26.74 -20.72
N ASN A 2 3.43 25.58 -21.16
CA ASN A 2 2.69 24.63 -20.34
C ASN A 2 3.72 23.61 -19.86
N ARG A 3 3.99 23.56 -18.55
CA ARG A 3 4.54 22.33 -17.98
C ARG A 3 3.42 21.31 -18.09
N ASP A 4 3.61 20.23 -18.84
CA ASP A 4 2.78 19.05 -18.70
C ASP A 4 2.80 18.69 -17.21
N ALA A 5 1.66 18.86 -16.53
CA ALA A 5 1.58 18.50 -15.12
C ALA A 5 1.68 16.97 -15.06
N SER A 6 2.82 16.46 -14.62
CA SER A 6 3.02 15.02 -14.43
C SER A 6 1.95 14.50 -13.48
N SER A 7 1.24 13.44 -13.89
CA SER A 7 0.24 12.80 -13.03
C SER A 7 0.90 12.29 -11.76
N LEU A 8 0.28 12.62 -10.63
CA LEU A 8 0.65 12.16 -9.30
C LEU A 8 -0.23 10.99 -8.87
N TYR A 9 0.25 10.25 -7.88
CA TYR A 9 -0.43 9.09 -7.31
C TYR A 9 -0.84 9.42 -5.87
N ALA A 10 -2.09 9.83 -5.71
CA ALA A 10 -2.68 10.05 -4.40
C ALA A 10 -3.11 8.70 -3.80
N VAL A 11 -2.76 8.45 -2.54
CA VAL A 11 -3.14 7.25 -1.79
C VAL A 11 -4.01 7.67 -0.62
N ILE A 12 -5.20 7.08 -0.52
CA ILE A 12 -6.05 7.13 0.67
C ILE A 12 -6.11 5.73 1.24
N GLY A 13 -6.05 5.58 2.56
CA GLY A 13 -6.27 4.31 3.24
C GLY A 13 -7.17 4.42 4.46
N ASP A 14 -7.74 3.29 4.87
CA ASP A 14 -8.45 3.11 6.13
C ASP A 14 -8.12 1.77 6.79
N LEU A 15 -8.20 1.69 8.12
CA LEU A 15 -8.08 0.42 8.84
C LEU A 15 -9.35 -0.42 8.65
N VAL A 16 -9.17 -1.68 8.28
CA VAL A 16 -10.26 -2.64 8.18
C VAL A 16 -10.69 -3.08 9.59
N GLY A 17 -12.01 -3.08 9.86
CA GLY A 17 -12.53 -3.53 11.16
C GLY A 17 -12.12 -2.62 12.32
N SER A 18 -11.78 -1.35 12.07
CA SER A 18 -11.32 -0.39 13.09
C SER A 18 -12.28 -0.25 14.29
N ARG A 19 -13.57 -0.45 14.06
CA ARG A 19 -14.63 -0.38 15.09
C ARG A 19 -14.61 -1.56 16.07
N ASP A 20 -14.06 -2.70 15.66
CA ASP A 20 -13.99 -3.92 16.45
C ASP A 20 -12.69 -4.01 17.25
N GLN A 21 -11.79 -3.01 17.11
CA GLN A 21 -10.54 -2.96 17.82
C GLN A 21 -10.75 -2.70 19.32
N PRO A 22 -10.21 -3.55 20.22
CA PRO A 22 -10.40 -3.41 21.67
C PRO A 22 -9.90 -2.07 22.22
N SER A 23 -8.83 -1.53 21.61
CA SER A 23 -8.20 -0.28 22.02
C SER A 23 -7.85 0.56 20.80
N ARG A 24 -8.58 1.67 20.62
CA ARG A 24 -8.31 2.64 19.55
C ARG A 24 -6.91 3.24 19.66
N ALA A 25 -6.43 3.45 20.88
CA ALA A 25 -5.11 4.01 21.12
C ALA A 25 -3.98 3.03 20.72
N GLU A 26 -4.17 1.72 20.94
CA GLU A 26 -3.23 0.70 20.48
C GLU A 26 -3.23 0.57 18.96
N ALA A 27 -4.42 0.53 18.35
CA ALA A 27 -4.54 0.51 16.90
C ALA A 27 -3.84 1.72 16.26
N GLN A 28 -4.01 2.92 16.82
CA GLN A 28 -3.35 4.13 16.33
C GLN A 28 -1.82 4.04 16.44
N ARG A 29 -1.29 3.54 17.56
CA ARG A 29 0.17 3.36 17.72
C ARG A 29 0.72 2.34 16.72
N SER A 30 0.06 1.19 16.58
CA SER A 30 0.44 0.17 15.59
C SER A 30 0.41 0.70 14.16
N LEU A 31 -0.58 1.54 13.83
CA LEU A 31 -0.63 2.21 12.54
C LEU A 31 0.55 3.16 12.38
N GLN A 32 0.82 4.02 13.37
CA GLN A 32 1.95 4.95 13.29
C GLN A 32 3.30 4.21 13.12
N ASP A 33 3.55 3.16 13.90
CA ASP A 33 4.79 2.36 13.80
C ASP A 33 4.94 1.71 12.40
N ALA A 34 3.82 1.24 11.83
CA ALA A 34 3.80 0.70 10.48
C ALA A 34 4.08 1.78 9.43
N LEU A 35 3.47 2.97 9.54
CA LEU A 35 3.69 4.09 8.63
C LEU A 35 5.13 4.61 8.72
N ASP A 36 5.71 4.71 9.92
CA ASP A 36 7.11 5.10 10.11
C ASP A 36 8.06 4.10 9.42
N THR A 37 7.77 2.80 9.53
CA THR A 37 8.51 1.75 8.83
C THR A 37 8.41 1.92 7.31
N VAL A 38 7.20 2.17 6.79
CA VAL A 38 6.95 2.32 5.35
C VAL A 38 7.62 3.56 4.78
N ASN A 39 7.49 4.70 5.47
CA ASN A 39 8.07 5.97 5.06
C ASN A 39 9.61 5.94 5.03
N GLN A 40 10.24 5.09 5.85
CA GLN A 40 11.68 4.82 5.76
C GLN A 40 12.06 3.98 4.53
N GLN A 41 11.20 3.06 4.09
CA GLN A 41 11.46 2.22 2.91
C GLN A 41 11.14 2.94 1.59
N VAL A 42 10.14 3.83 1.59
CA VAL A 42 9.69 4.59 0.42
C VAL A 42 10.00 6.07 0.62
N ALA A 43 11.28 6.39 0.74
CA ALA A 43 11.76 7.73 1.08
C ALA A 43 11.54 8.79 -0.03
N SER A 44 11.16 8.36 -1.24
CA SER A 44 10.86 9.19 -2.41
C SER A 44 9.44 9.77 -2.42
N ALA A 45 8.62 9.51 -1.39
CA ALA A 45 7.29 10.08 -1.27
C ALA A 45 7.32 11.61 -1.36
N LEU A 46 6.44 12.18 -2.17
CA LEU A 46 6.23 13.64 -2.21
C LEU A 46 5.51 14.13 -0.96
N GLN A 47 4.58 13.29 -0.48
CA GLN A 47 3.95 13.41 0.83
C GLN A 47 3.96 12.01 1.45
N PRO A 48 4.73 11.78 2.53
CA PRO A 48 4.73 10.50 3.25
C PRO A 48 3.32 10.08 3.69
N LEU A 49 3.11 8.79 3.93
CA LEU A 49 1.84 8.33 4.48
C LEU A 49 1.73 8.80 5.93
N GLU A 50 0.66 9.52 6.22
CA GLU A 50 0.36 10.03 7.56
C GLU A 50 -1.09 9.72 7.93
N PRO A 51 -1.39 9.42 9.22
CA PRO A 51 -2.76 9.33 9.69
C PRO A 51 -3.46 10.67 9.52
N THR A 52 -4.73 10.64 9.12
CA THR A 52 -5.58 11.83 9.03
C THR A 52 -6.57 11.84 10.20
N ILE A 53 -7.88 11.70 9.92
CA ILE A 53 -8.92 11.72 10.93
C ILE A 53 -9.35 10.29 11.23
N GLY A 54 -9.21 9.86 12.48
CA GLY A 54 -9.68 8.57 12.93
C GLY A 54 -8.78 7.43 12.45
N ASP A 55 -9.35 6.53 11.65
CA ASP A 55 -8.69 5.35 11.09
C ASP A 55 -8.21 5.55 9.65
N GLU A 56 -8.37 6.76 9.10
CA GLU A 56 -7.91 7.14 7.76
C GLU A 56 -6.43 7.55 7.75
N LEU A 57 -5.80 7.39 6.59
CA LEU A 57 -4.44 7.83 6.29
C LEU A 57 -4.34 8.28 4.83
N GLN A 58 -3.36 9.11 4.51
CA GLN A 58 -3.13 9.55 3.12
C GLN A 58 -1.67 9.84 2.83
N GLY A 59 -1.30 9.79 1.54
CA GLY A 59 0.04 10.12 1.05
C GLY A 59 0.04 10.39 -0.46
N VAL A 60 1.15 10.89 -1.00
CA VAL A 60 1.31 11.25 -2.42
C VAL A 60 2.67 10.80 -2.94
N TYR A 61 2.67 10.16 -4.10
CA TYR A 61 3.85 9.64 -4.78
C TYR A 61 3.98 10.19 -6.20
N ALA A 62 5.22 10.28 -6.66
CA ALA A 62 5.54 10.71 -8.03
C ALA A 62 5.34 9.61 -9.07
N ASP A 63 5.42 8.33 -8.65
CA ASP A 63 5.29 7.17 -9.52
C ASP A 63 4.39 6.08 -8.91
N LEU A 64 3.91 5.20 -9.80
CA LEU A 64 3.03 4.10 -9.43
C LEU A 64 3.71 3.04 -8.59
N HIS A 65 5.00 2.77 -8.84
CA HIS A 65 5.73 1.72 -8.16
C HIS A 65 5.76 2.03 -6.66
N ASP A 66 6.13 3.24 -6.29
CA ASP A 66 6.24 3.67 -4.90
C ASP A 66 4.88 3.69 -4.19
N ALA A 67 3.81 4.12 -4.88
CA ALA A 67 2.46 4.03 -4.35
C ALA A 67 2.03 2.57 -4.08
N LEU A 68 2.29 1.66 -5.03
CA LEU A 68 1.98 0.24 -4.88
C LEU A 68 2.81 -0.43 -3.79
N LEU A 69 4.11 -0.11 -3.72
CA LEU A 69 5.02 -0.60 -2.69
C LEU A 69 4.56 -0.15 -1.31
N ALA A 70 4.26 1.14 -1.14
CA ALA A 70 3.81 1.67 0.13
C ALA A 70 2.54 0.96 0.65
N THR A 71 1.53 0.78 -0.21
CA THR A 71 0.28 0.10 0.20
C THR A 71 0.50 -1.33 0.67
N VAL A 72 1.35 -2.12 0.00
CA VAL A 72 1.61 -3.50 0.44
C VAL A 72 2.49 -3.53 1.70
N LEU A 73 3.47 -2.63 1.83
CA LEU A 73 4.31 -2.56 3.02
C LEU A 73 3.52 -2.22 4.27
N VAL A 74 2.53 -1.33 4.20
CA VAL A 74 1.65 -1.05 5.35
C VAL A 74 0.97 -2.34 5.82
N ARG A 75 0.42 -3.14 4.90
CA ARG A 75 -0.24 -4.43 5.24
C ARG A 75 0.73 -5.43 5.87
N LEU A 76 1.97 -5.46 5.41
CA LEU A 76 3.00 -6.36 5.95
C LEU A 76 3.55 -5.89 7.32
N ALA A 77 3.56 -4.58 7.56
CA ALA A 77 4.07 -3.98 8.79
C ALA A 77 3.04 -3.94 9.93
N LEU A 78 1.74 -3.90 9.60
CA LEU A 78 0.67 -3.99 10.58
C LEU A 78 0.64 -5.35 11.29
N PRO A 79 0.21 -5.40 12.57
CA PRO A 79 -0.11 -6.65 13.26
C PRO A 79 -1.06 -7.53 12.44
N ASP A 80 -1.00 -8.86 12.61
CA ASP A 80 -1.85 -9.81 11.87
C ASP A 80 -3.35 -9.70 12.20
N THR A 81 -3.68 -9.12 13.35
CA THR A 81 -5.05 -8.74 13.75
C THR A 81 -5.55 -7.46 13.09
N MET A 82 -4.69 -6.77 12.33
CA MET A 82 -4.98 -5.53 11.63
C MET A 82 -4.69 -5.67 10.14
N ASP A 83 -5.38 -4.85 9.35
CA ASP A 83 -5.12 -4.71 7.93
C ASP A 83 -5.61 -3.33 7.48
N CYS A 84 -5.10 -2.86 6.35
CA CYS A 84 -5.53 -1.61 5.74
C CYS A 84 -6.12 -1.85 4.36
N ARG A 85 -7.14 -1.06 4.02
CA ARG A 85 -7.64 -0.89 2.66
C ARG A 85 -7.10 0.41 2.10
N PHE A 86 -6.89 0.46 0.78
CA PHE A 86 -6.36 1.60 0.05
C PHE A 86 -7.13 1.86 -1.24
N GLY A 87 -7.19 3.13 -1.61
CA GLY A 87 -7.50 3.61 -2.95
C GLY A 87 -6.33 4.41 -3.49
N ILE A 88 -5.90 4.11 -4.71
CA ILE A 88 -4.89 4.88 -5.43
C ILE A 88 -5.59 5.66 -6.54
N GLY A 89 -5.38 6.97 -6.59
CA GLY A 89 -5.88 7.84 -7.64
C GLY A 89 -4.76 8.44 -8.44
N VAL A 90 -4.92 8.45 -9.77
CA VAL A 90 -3.94 9.03 -10.69
C VAL A 90 -4.49 10.31 -11.29
N GLY A 91 -3.74 11.40 -11.18
CA GLY A 91 -4.15 12.68 -11.75
C GLY A 91 -3.34 13.85 -11.23
N THR A 92 -3.82 15.06 -11.46
CA THR A 92 -3.21 16.27 -10.91
C THR A 92 -3.67 16.52 -9.47
N ILE A 93 -2.85 17.25 -8.72
CA ILE A 93 -3.18 17.77 -7.38
C ILE A 93 -3.00 19.28 -7.41
N GLU A 94 -3.97 20.00 -6.88
CA GLU A 94 -3.97 21.45 -6.70
C GLU A 94 -4.00 21.79 -5.21
N ILE A 95 -3.22 22.80 -4.80
CA ILE A 95 -3.30 23.35 -3.45
C ILE A 95 -4.35 24.45 -3.46
N VAL A 96 -5.51 24.17 -2.87
CA VAL A 96 -6.67 25.08 -2.83
C VAL A 96 -6.71 25.94 -1.57
N GLY A 97 -5.84 25.69 -0.60
CA GLY A 97 -5.73 26.52 0.59
C GLY A 97 -4.82 25.96 1.68
N THR A 98 -4.95 26.52 2.87
CA THR A 98 -4.23 26.11 4.09
C THR A 98 -5.21 26.05 5.26
N SER A 99 -5.11 25.00 6.06
CA SER A 99 -5.90 24.78 7.28
C SER A 99 -4.99 24.61 8.49
N ASN A 100 -5.58 24.51 9.68
CA ASN A 100 -4.83 24.19 10.91
C ASN A 100 -4.15 22.80 10.87
N TYR A 101 -4.52 21.95 9.91
CA TYR A 101 -3.98 20.61 9.72
C TYR A 101 -3.03 20.50 8.51
N GLY A 102 -2.62 21.64 7.93
CA GLY A 102 -1.71 21.70 6.78
C GLY A 102 -2.37 22.18 5.50
N LEU A 103 -1.76 21.84 4.35
CA LEU A 103 -2.26 22.23 3.03
C LEU A 103 -3.62 21.60 2.76
N THR A 104 -4.57 22.40 2.29
CA THR A 104 -5.82 21.89 1.71
C THR A 104 -5.55 21.61 0.24
N GLN A 105 -5.66 20.34 -0.14
CA GLN A 105 -5.41 19.89 -1.49
C GLN A 105 -6.71 19.37 -2.11
N ASP A 106 -6.83 19.53 -3.43
CA ASP A 106 -7.93 19.02 -4.23
C ASP A 106 -7.41 18.54 -5.59
N GLY A 107 -8.27 17.90 -6.37
CA GLY A 107 -8.00 17.58 -7.77
C GLY A 107 -8.19 16.11 -8.15
N PRO A 108 -8.05 15.78 -9.45
CA PRO A 108 -8.39 14.48 -10.01
C PRO A 108 -7.72 13.28 -9.32
N ALA A 109 -6.49 13.43 -8.83
CA ALA A 109 -5.83 12.35 -8.09
C ALA A 109 -6.60 12.01 -6.79
N TRP A 110 -7.00 13.03 -6.02
CA TRP A 110 -7.74 12.81 -4.77
C TRP A 110 -9.15 12.29 -5.02
N TRP A 111 -9.84 12.78 -6.05
CA TRP A 111 -11.17 12.28 -6.43
C TRP A 111 -11.11 10.81 -6.84
N SER A 112 -10.13 10.46 -7.69
CA SER A 112 -9.90 9.08 -8.13
C SER A 112 -9.52 8.17 -6.98
N ALA A 113 -8.67 8.62 -6.04
CA ALA A 113 -8.30 7.84 -4.86
C ALA A 113 -9.50 7.53 -3.98
N ARG A 114 -10.43 8.49 -3.84
CA ARG A 114 -11.69 8.28 -3.11
C ARG A 114 -12.59 7.29 -3.84
N THR A 115 -12.78 7.42 -5.14
CA THR A 115 -13.52 6.43 -5.94
C THR A 115 -12.89 5.04 -5.85
N ALA A 116 -11.56 4.97 -5.83
CA ALA A 116 -10.82 3.72 -5.74
C ALA A 116 -11.02 3.02 -4.39
N ILE A 117 -10.91 3.73 -3.27
CA ILE A 117 -11.09 3.11 -1.94
C ILE A 117 -12.54 2.65 -1.74
N ASP A 118 -13.52 3.40 -2.23
CA ASP A 118 -14.94 3.01 -2.21
C ASP A 118 -15.17 1.78 -3.09
N THR A 119 -14.52 1.71 -4.26
CA THR A 119 -14.57 0.53 -5.14
C THR A 119 -13.95 -0.70 -4.46
N ALA A 120 -12.80 -0.55 -3.82
CA ALA A 120 -12.16 -1.63 -3.06
C ALA A 120 -13.08 -2.13 -1.93
N LYS A 121 -13.74 -1.21 -1.21
CA LYS A 121 -14.70 -1.51 -0.14
C LYS A 121 -15.92 -2.29 -0.61
N ASP A 122 -16.45 -1.94 -1.76
CA ASP A 122 -17.62 -2.63 -2.31
C ASP A 122 -17.26 -3.99 -2.87
N LYS A 123 -16.15 -4.09 -3.60
CA LYS A 123 -15.65 -5.36 -4.14
C LYS A 123 -15.21 -6.33 -3.04
N SER A 124 -14.67 -5.83 -1.92
CA SER A 124 -14.24 -6.69 -0.80
C SER A 124 -15.37 -7.46 -0.14
N ARG A 125 -16.64 -7.10 -0.39
CA ARG A 125 -17.83 -7.87 0.05
C ARG A 125 -17.91 -9.25 -0.61
N HIS A 126 -17.36 -9.40 -1.82
CA HIS A 126 -17.35 -10.65 -2.59
C HIS A 126 -15.94 -11.21 -2.76
N LEU A 127 -14.90 -10.38 -2.54
CA LEU A 127 -13.49 -10.74 -2.60
C LEU A 127 -12.82 -10.35 -1.27
N PRO A 128 -12.98 -11.14 -0.19
CA PRO A 128 -12.56 -10.74 1.16
C PRO A 128 -11.07 -10.41 1.29
N GLY A 129 -10.21 -10.94 0.40
CA GLY A 129 -8.79 -10.63 0.35
C GLY A 129 -8.43 -9.29 -0.30
N LEU A 130 -9.33 -8.69 -1.11
CA LEU A 130 -9.05 -7.44 -1.83
C LEU A 130 -8.90 -6.26 -0.85
N ARG A 131 -7.83 -5.48 -0.99
CA ARG A 131 -7.53 -4.32 -0.15
C ARG A 131 -7.17 -3.07 -0.92
N THR A 132 -6.82 -3.14 -2.19
CA THR A 132 -6.36 -1.98 -2.95
C THR A 132 -7.01 -1.97 -4.31
N TRP A 133 -7.40 -0.78 -4.73
CA TRP A 133 -7.87 -0.52 -6.08
C TRP A 133 -7.20 0.75 -6.58
N ILE A 134 -7.01 0.84 -7.90
CA ILE A 134 -6.54 2.06 -8.56
C ILE A 134 -7.59 2.58 -9.53
N VAL A 135 -7.73 3.90 -9.58
CA VAL A 135 -8.55 4.61 -10.57
C VAL A 135 -7.67 5.67 -11.23
N ARG A 136 -7.79 5.77 -12.55
CA ARG A 136 -7.15 6.76 -13.40
C ARG A 136 -8.27 7.52 -14.12
N ASP A 137 -8.16 8.84 -14.19
CA ASP A 137 -9.05 9.58 -15.06
C ASP A 137 -8.72 9.20 -16.52
N GLU A 138 -9.74 8.83 -17.29
CA GLU A 138 -9.69 8.68 -18.76
C GLU A 138 -8.88 7.50 -19.38
N THR A 139 -9.07 6.23 -18.96
CA THR A 139 -8.66 5.10 -19.84
C THR A 139 -9.67 3.95 -19.88
N GLU A 140 -10.10 3.57 -21.10
CA GLU A 140 -10.92 2.37 -21.40
C GLU A 140 -10.10 1.07 -21.49
N GLU A 141 -8.78 1.11 -21.27
CA GLU A 141 -7.91 -0.07 -21.39
C GLU A 141 -8.04 -1.05 -20.21
N PRO A 142 -7.76 -2.36 -20.43
CA PRO A 142 -7.67 -3.33 -19.36
C PRO A 142 -6.64 -2.91 -18.30
N ASP A 143 -7.11 -2.65 -17.08
CA ASP A 143 -6.26 -2.19 -15.99
C ASP A 143 -5.44 -3.35 -15.40
N MET A 144 -4.28 -3.60 -16.01
CA MET A 144 -3.28 -4.57 -15.54
C MET A 144 -2.86 -4.31 -14.09
N ALA A 145 -2.87 -3.06 -13.62
CA ALA A 145 -2.57 -2.76 -12.23
C ALA A 145 -3.67 -3.29 -11.31
N ASN A 146 -4.96 -3.09 -11.64
CA ASN A 146 -6.04 -3.69 -10.88
C ASN A 146 -6.07 -5.23 -10.96
N ALA A 147 -5.72 -5.83 -12.10
CA ALA A 147 -5.54 -7.28 -12.21
C ALA A 147 -4.42 -7.79 -11.29
N TYR A 148 -3.29 -7.07 -11.24
CA TYR A 148 -2.21 -7.35 -10.30
C TYR A 148 -2.67 -7.21 -8.84
N LEU A 149 -3.37 -6.13 -8.50
CA LEU A 149 -3.85 -5.85 -7.14
C LEU A 149 -4.79 -6.94 -6.63
N LEU A 150 -5.67 -7.47 -7.48
CA LEU A 150 -6.54 -8.61 -7.14
C LEU A 150 -5.72 -9.82 -6.67
N MET A 151 -4.68 -10.19 -7.42
CA MET A 151 -3.85 -11.35 -7.10
C MET A 151 -2.89 -11.08 -5.93
N ARG A 152 -2.27 -9.90 -5.90
CA ARG A 152 -1.38 -9.46 -4.82
C ARG A 152 -2.10 -9.47 -3.49
N ASP A 153 -3.30 -8.90 -3.45
CA ASP A 153 -4.01 -8.74 -2.19
C ASP A 153 -4.58 -10.05 -1.67
N GLU A 154 -5.02 -10.95 -2.55
CA GLU A 154 -5.39 -12.32 -2.17
C GLU A 154 -4.19 -13.07 -1.58
N LEU A 155 -3.02 -12.99 -2.24
CA LEU A 155 -1.78 -13.62 -1.76
C LEU A 155 -1.39 -13.11 -0.36
N VAL A 156 -1.36 -11.79 -0.17
CA VAL A 156 -0.97 -11.16 1.11
C VAL A 156 -2.00 -11.43 2.20
N SER A 157 -3.29 -11.52 1.86
CA SER A 157 -4.34 -11.89 2.81
C SER A 157 -4.20 -13.33 3.32
N GLY A 158 -3.62 -14.22 2.51
CA GLY A 158 -3.31 -15.60 2.90
C GLY A 158 -2.06 -15.77 3.76
N PHE A 159 -1.25 -14.71 3.97
CA PHE A 159 -0.04 -14.80 4.79
C PHE A 159 -0.35 -14.84 6.28
N ASP A 160 0.28 -15.77 6.98
CA ASP A 160 0.33 -15.74 8.45
C ASP A 160 1.19 -14.56 8.96
N ALA A 161 1.10 -14.27 10.26
CA ALA A 161 1.86 -13.19 10.91
C ALA A 161 3.37 -13.25 10.64
N ARG A 162 3.92 -14.47 10.58
CA ARG A 162 5.35 -14.71 10.37
C ARG A 162 5.72 -14.51 8.90
N GLN A 163 4.89 -14.93 7.95
CA GLN A 163 5.09 -14.66 6.53
C GLN A 163 5.08 -13.16 6.25
N ARG A 164 4.20 -12.38 6.89
CA ARG A 164 4.21 -10.92 6.78
C ARG A 164 5.54 -10.31 7.25
N ARG A 165 6.00 -10.68 8.45
CA ARG A 165 7.28 -10.20 9.00
C ARG A 165 8.49 -10.63 8.18
N ILE A 166 8.51 -11.87 7.67
CA ILE A 166 9.57 -12.35 6.79
C ILE A 166 9.55 -11.58 5.47
N ALA A 167 8.39 -11.36 4.86
CA ALA A 167 8.26 -10.60 3.62
C ALA A 167 8.75 -9.16 3.79
N LEU A 168 8.32 -8.48 4.85
CA LEU A 168 8.80 -7.13 5.19
C LEU A 168 10.32 -7.11 5.40
N GLY A 169 10.85 -8.10 6.13
CA GLY A 169 12.29 -8.19 6.37
C GLY A 169 13.10 -8.46 5.09
N VAL A 170 12.55 -9.18 4.11
CA VAL A 170 13.18 -9.34 2.79
C VAL A 170 13.25 -7.99 2.05
N VAL A 171 12.16 -7.21 2.05
CA VAL A 171 12.17 -5.85 1.45
C VAL A 171 13.22 -4.97 2.13
N GLN A 172 13.36 -5.07 3.45
CA GLN A 172 14.38 -4.36 4.24
C GLN A 172 15.82 -4.89 4.02
N GLY A 173 16.05 -5.79 3.06
CA GLY A 173 17.37 -6.31 2.74
C GLY A 173 17.93 -7.31 3.75
N ARG A 174 17.12 -7.87 4.66
CA ARG A 174 17.59 -8.87 5.63
C ARG A 174 17.90 -10.19 4.94
N THR A 175 19.02 -10.79 5.31
CA THR A 175 19.42 -12.11 4.82
C THR A 175 18.53 -13.21 5.41
N ARG A 176 18.47 -14.37 4.74
CA ARG A 176 17.71 -15.53 5.24
C ARG A 176 18.18 -15.99 6.62
N THR A 177 19.47 -15.82 6.94
CA THR A 177 20.03 -16.16 8.26
C THR A 177 19.51 -15.21 9.34
N GLN A 178 19.53 -13.90 9.09
CA GLN A 178 18.98 -12.91 10.03
C GLN A 178 17.48 -13.11 10.26
N LEU A 179 16.72 -13.43 9.19
CA LEU A 179 15.29 -13.71 9.30
C LEU A 179 15.01 -14.99 10.09
N ALA A 180 15.83 -16.03 9.91
CA ALA A 180 15.71 -17.29 10.64
C ALA A 180 15.96 -17.08 12.14
N GLU A 181 17.01 -16.34 12.49
CA GLU A 181 17.35 -15.98 13.86
C GLU A 181 16.23 -15.16 14.52
N GLN A 182 15.76 -14.10 13.86
CA GLN A 182 14.70 -13.24 14.37
C GLN A 182 13.38 -13.99 14.60
N GLU A 183 13.00 -14.89 13.70
CA GLU A 183 11.74 -15.62 13.78
C GLU A 183 11.81 -16.91 14.62
N GLY A 184 13.01 -17.28 15.09
CA GLY A 184 13.26 -18.51 15.85
C GLY A 184 13.01 -19.78 15.04
N ILE A 185 13.34 -19.78 13.74
CA ILE A 185 13.15 -20.92 12.83
C ILE A 185 14.44 -21.24 12.06
N SER A 186 14.45 -22.34 11.30
CA SER A 186 15.60 -22.65 10.45
C SER A 186 15.64 -21.81 9.17
N VAL A 187 16.83 -21.62 8.60
CA VAL A 187 17.01 -20.99 7.27
C VAL A 187 16.24 -21.73 6.18
N SER A 188 16.11 -23.07 6.31
CA SER A 188 15.27 -23.88 5.42
C SER A 188 13.78 -23.52 5.54
N ALA A 189 13.28 -23.30 6.77
CA ALA A 189 11.89 -22.88 7.00
C ALA A 189 11.61 -21.46 6.46
N VAL A 190 12.58 -20.54 6.52
CA VAL A 190 12.50 -19.24 5.82
C VAL A 190 12.41 -19.45 4.31
N SER A 191 13.27 -20.32 3.76
CA SER A 191 13.29 -20.61 2.32
C SER A 191 12.01 -21.28 1.81
N GLN A 192 11.39 -22.14 2.63
CA GLN A 192 10.09 -22.76 2.32
C GLN A 192 8.99 -21.70 2.26
N ARG A 193 8.93 -20.79 3.24
CA ARG A 193 7.99 -19.65 3.23
C ARG A 193 8.24 -18.71 2.05
N HIS A 194 9.50 -18.52 1.69
CA HIS A 194 9.87 -17.75 0.50
C HIS A 194 9.28 -18.35 -0.78
N ARG A 195 9.37 -19.67 -0.95
CA ARG A 195 8.72 -20.38 -2.07
C ARG A 195 7.20 -20.44 -1.96
N ALA A 196 6.63 -20.31 -0.76
CA ALA A 196 5.20 -20.32 -0.50
C ALA A 196 4.53 -18.94 -0.67
N GLY A 197 5.03 -18.11 -1.59
CA GLY A 197 4.38 -16.86 -2.00
C GLY A 197 5.19 -15.59 -1.73
N ILE A 198 6.05 -15.54 -0.71
CA ILE A 198 6.82 -14.31 -0.42
C ILE A 198 7.72 -13.95 -1.61
N GLY A 199 8.41 -14.92 -2.21
CA GLY A 199 9.24 -14.68 -3.39
C GLY A 199 8.44 -14.12 -4.56
N ALA A 200 7.26 -14.68 -4.85
CA ALA A 200 6.39 -14.16 -5.90
C ALA A 200 5.93 -12.72 -5.63
N LEU A 201 5.64 -12.38 -4.36
CA LEU A 201 5.32 -11.01 -3.97
C LEU A 201 6.50 -10.06 -4.24
N ILE A 202 7.70 -10.41 -3.78
CA ILE A 202 8.90 -9.56 -3.93
C ILE A 202 9.24 -9.36 -5.41
N GLU A 203 9.34 -10.43 -6.19
CA GLU A 203 9.61 -10.35 -7.63
C GLU A 203 8.54 -9.53 -8.37
N SER A 204 7.28 -9.61 -7.94
CA SER A 204 6.21 -8.82 -8.56
C SER A 204 6.37 -7.32 -8.35
N ILE A 205 6.90 -6.89 -7.19
CA ILE A 205 7.15 -5.49 -6.86
C ILE A 205 8.25 -4.94 -7.79
N ASP A 206 9.35 -5.68 -7.95
CA ASP A 206 10.48 -5.28 -8.79
C ASP A 206 10.11 -5.16 -10.28
N HIS A 207 9.07 -5.88 -10.72
CA HIS A 207 8.57 -5.85 -12.11
C HIS A 207 7.45 -4.82 -12.37
N LEU A 208 6.98 -4.09 -11.36
CA LEU A 208 5.96 -3.04 -11.53
C LEU A 208 6.30 -1.94 -12.55
N PRO A 209 7.57 -1.53 -12.79
CA PRO A 209 7.90 -0.54 -13.82
C PRO A 209 7.50 -0.94 -15.24
N MET A 210 7.23 -2.23 -15.49
CA MET A 210 6.87 -2.77 -16.82
C MET A 210 5.36 -2.83 -17.05
N LEU A 211 4.53 -2.68 -16.01
CA LEU A 211 3.07 -2.76 -16.09
C LEU A 211 2.40 -1.42 -16.41
N SER A 212 3.15 -0.32 -16.38
CA SER A 212 2.67 1.06 -16.56
C SER A 212 2.71 1.55 -18.01
N GLY A 213 2.91 0.68 -19.01
CA GLY A 213 2.73 1.06 -20.40
C GLY A 213 3.62 2.22 -20.85
N GLY A 214 4.92 2.15 -20.58
CA GLY A 214 5.91 3.04 -21.20
C GLY A 214 6.44 2.40 -22.48
N ARG A 215 6.03 2.94 -23.65
CA ARG A 215 6.73 2.70 -24.92
C ARG A 215 8.20 3.09 -24.78
N ALA A 216 9.09 2.19 -25.22
CA ALA A 216 10.44 2.54 -25.65
C ALA A 216 10.41 3.48 -26.86
#